data_AF-A0A016SQR3-F1
#
_entry.id   AF-A0A016SQR3-F1
#
_cell.length_a   1.000
_cell.length_b   1.000
_cell.length_c   1.000
_cell.angle_alpha   90.00
_cell.angle_beta   90.00
_cell.angle_gamma   90.00
#
_symmetry.space_group_name_H-M   'P 1'
#
loop_
_entity.id
_entity.type
_entity.pdbx_description
1 polymer ?
#
loop_
_entity_poly.entity_id
_entity_poly.type
_entity_poly.pdbx_seq_one_letter_code
_entity_poly.pdbx_strand_id
1 'polypeptide(L)'
;MKFLFSLKCPSPQGGSAFVLVTEEQIYGQIRLHVFRLDLSGDGLSVTNCRALLHQPLTIGGEYIASMREDVPEVVVMANPGLQVNSFRLVIDVMSLD
;
A
#
# COMPACT_ATOMS: atom_id res chain seq x y z
N MET A 1 -5.53 -9.88 5.07
CA MET A 1 -5.19 -9.13 3.84
C MET A 1 -6.49 -8.60 3.26
N LYS A 2 -6.55 -7.31 2.89
CA LYS A 2 -7.76 -6.72 2.30
C LYS A 2 -7.57 -6.35 0.82
N PHE A 3 -6.47 -5.68 0.49
CA PHE A 3 -6.11 -5.33 -0.89
C PHE A 3 -4.65 -5.65 -1.18
N LEU A 4 -4.37 -5.96 -2.44
CA LEU A 4 -3.02 -6.16 -2.97
C LEU A 4 -2.97 -5.52 -4.35
N PHE A 5 -2.09 -4.53 -4.54
CA PHE A 5 -1.93 -3.81 -5.80
C PHE A 5 -0.52 -4.06 -6.36
N SER A 6 -0.41 -4.42 -7.64
CA SER A 6 0.89 -4.60 -8.31
C SER A 6 1.49 -3.26 -8.70
N LEU A 7 2.79 -3.08 -8.46
CA LEU A 7 3.52 -1.90 -8.91
C LEU A 7 4.18 -2.17 -10.27
N LYS A 8 4.14 -1.19 -11.17
CA LYS A 8 4.82 -1.27 -12.47
C LYS A 8 6.34 -1.21 -12.34
N CYS A 9 6.85 -0.55 -11.30
CA CYS A 9 8.26 -0.57 -10.97
C CYS A 9 8.61 -1.92 -10.32
N PRO A 10 9.58 -2.68 -10.86
CA PRO A 10 10.02 -3.92 -10.22
C PRO A 10 10.64 -3.66 -8.85
N SER A 11 10.79 -4.72 -8.05
CA SER A 11 11.61 -4.63 -6.85
C SER A 11 13.05 -4.28 -7.23
N PRO A 12 13.81 -3.61 -6.35
CA PRO A 12 15.20 -3.25 -6.65
C PRO A 12 16.11 -4.47 -6.94
N GLN A 13 15.67 -5.67 -6.55
CA GLN A 13 16.39 -6.93 -6.76
C GLN A 13 15.91 -7.69 -8.02
N GLY A 14 15.13 -7.03 -8.90
CA GLY A 14 14.66 -7.59 -10.17
C GLY A 14 13.41 -8.46 -10.08
N GLY A 15 12.72 -8.49 -8.95
CA GLY A 15 11.43 -9.17 -8.76
C GLY A 15 10.23 -8.24 -8.90
N SER A 16 9.07 -8.70 -8.41
CA SER A 16 7.84 -7.91 -8.40
C SER A 16 7.72 -7.08 -7.13
N ALA A 17 7.08 -5.92 -7.21
CA ALA A 17 6.73 -5.11 -6.05
C ALA A 17 5.22 -4.92 -5.95
N PHE A 18 4.70 -4.90 -4.73
CA PHE A 18 3.28 -4.76 -4.43
C PHE A 18 3.04 -3.77 -3.31
N VAL A 19 1.84 -3.21 -3.29
CA VAL A 19 1.27 -2.54 -2.13
C VAL A 19 0.27 -3.47 -1.47
N LEU A 20 0.55 -3.82 -0.22
CA LEU A 20 -0.32 -4.62 0.62
C LEU A 20 -1.09 -3.71 1.56
N VAL A 21 -2.42 -3.79 1.52
CA VAL A 21 -3.29 -3.12 2.50
C VAL A 21 -3.90 -4.18 3.42
N THR A 22 -3.64 -4.05 4.72
CA THR A 22 -4.25 -4.88 5.75
C THR A 22 -5.22 -4.05 6.57
N GLU A 23 -6.29 -4.71 7.00
CA GLU A 23 -7.34 -4.13 7.82
C GLU A 23 -7.27 -4.75 9.21
N GLU A 24 -7.31 -3.90 10.23
CA GLU A 24 -7.48 -4.28 11.63
C GLU A 24 -8.72 -3.58 12.17
N GLN A 25 -9.59 -4.30 12.88
CA GLN A 25 -10.79 -3.72 13.49
C GLN A 25 -10.62 -3.70 15.01
N ILE A 26 -10.58 -2.51 15.59
CA ILE A 26 -10.39 -2.30 17.04
C ILE A 26 -11.46 -1.34 17.56
N TYR A 27 -12.22 -1.76 18.57
CA TYR A 27 -13.24 -0.94 19.25
C TYR A 27 -14.20 -0.20 18.30
N GLY A 28 -14.62 -0.87 17.22
CA GLY A 28 -15.53 -0.29 16.23
C GLY A 28 -14.88 0.65 15.21
N GLN A 29 -13.58 0.91 15.32
CA GLN A 29 -12.81 1.63 14.31
C GLN A 29 -12.07 0.66 13.39
N ILE A 30 -11.94 1.05 12.13
CA ILE A 30 -11.12 0.34 11.14
C ILE A 30 -9.76 1.03 11.07
N ARG A 31 -8.67 0.25 11.09
CA ARG A 31 -7.31 0.74 10.89
C ARG A 31 -6.73 0.07 9.65
N LEU A 32 -6.35 0.89 8.68
CA LEU A 32 -5.67 0.43 7.48
C LEU A 32 -4.17 0.61 7.62
N HIS A 33 -3.45 -0.48 7.48
CA HIS A 33 -2.01 -0.48 7.38
C HIS A 33 -1.64 -0.69 5.92
N VAL A 34 -0.70 0.12 5.43
CA VAL A 34 -0.25 0.08 4.04
C VAL A 34 1.23 -0.25 4.04
N PHE A 35 1.60 -1.31 3.33
CA PHE A 35 2.96 -1.81 3.23
C PHE A 35 3.39 -1.89 1.77
N ARG A 36 4.68 -1.64 1.53
CA ARG A 36 5.34 -2.09 0.31
C ARG A 36 5.94 -3.46 0.55
N LEU A 37 5.61 -4.39 -0.33
CA LEU A 37 6.14 -5.75 -0.35
C LEU A 37 6.98 -5.90 -1.62
N ASP A 38 8.26 -6.22 -1.46
CA ASP A 38 9.13 -6.58 -2.57
C ASP A 38 9.35 -8.10 -2.56
N LEU A 39 9.21 -8.73 -3.73
CA LEU A 39 9.55 -10.12 -3.94
C LEU A 39 10.93 -10.26 -4.58
N SER A 40 11.55 -11.42 -4.37
CA SER A 40 12.75 -11.87 -5.09
C SER A 40 12.48 -12.06 -6.58
N GLY A 41 13.55 -12.14 -7.38
CA GLY A 41 13.46 -12.33 -8.83
C GLY A 41 12.74 -13.60 -9.28
N ASP A 42 12.70 -14.64 -8.43
CA ASP A 42 11.91 -15.86 -8.66
C ASP A 42 10.42 -15.69 -8.30
N GLY A 43 10.04 -14.58 -7.65
CA GLY A 43 8.68 -14.30 -7.20
C GLY A 43 8.20 -15.16 -6.02
N LEU A 44 9.07 -15.97 -5.41
CA LEU A 44 8.67 -16.97 -4.40
C LEU A 44 8.93 -16.53 -2.96
N SER A 45 9.83 -15.57 -2.76
CA SER A 45 10.19 -15.09 -1.43
C SER A 45 10.00 -13.59 -1.30
N VAL A 46 9.64 -13.15 -0.09
CA VAL A 46 9.57 -11.73 0.26
C VAL A 46 10.97 -11.28 0.63
N THR A 47 11.50 -10.30 -0.09
CA THR A 47 12.84 -9.75 0.16
C THR A 47 12.78 -8.46 0.97
N ASN A 48 11.63 -7.78 0.96
CA ASN A 48 11.40 -6.59 1.78
C ASN A 48 9.90 -6.45 2.12
N CYS A 49 9.61 -5.98 3.33
CA CYS A 49 8.27 -5.59 3.73
C CYS A 49 8.38 -4.36 4.64
N ARG A 50 7.94 -3.21 4.13
CA ARG A 50 8.04 -1.93 4.86
C ARG A 50 6.69 -1.24 4.97
N ALA A 51 6.41 -0.67 6.13
CA ALA A 51 5.27 0.21 6.30
C ALA A 51 5.47 1.49 5.48
N LEU A 52 4.41 1.92 4.79
CA LEU A 52 4.38 3.15 3.99
C LEU A 52 3.77 4.32 4.76
N LEU A 53 3.02 4.04 5.82
CA LEU A 53 2.48 5.03 6.74
C LEU A 53 3.17 4.92 8.09
N HIS A 54 3.49 6.05 8.70
CA HIS A 54 4.03 6.08 10.06
C HIS A 54 2.99 5.63 11.10
N GLN A 55 1.72 5.93 10.84
CA GLN A 55 0.57 5.48 11.65
C GLN A 55 -0.52 4.92 10.73
N PRO A 56 -1.29 3.91 11.18
CA PRO A 56 -2.39 3.36 10.39
C PRO A 56 -3.45 4.41 10.09
N LEU A 57 -4.05 4.36 8.91
CA LEU A 57 -5.19 5.22 8.58
C LEU A 57 -6.41 4.73 9.36
N THR A 58 -6.89 5.56 10.28
CA THR A 58 -8.09 5.27 11.06
C THR A 58 -9.33 5.72 10.30
N ILE A 59 -10.31 4.83 10.21
CA ILE A 59 -11.56 5.01 9.47
C ILE A 59 -12.73 4.72 10.41
N GLY A 60 -13.73 5.60 10.36
CA GLY A 60 -14.93 5.54 11.20
C GLY A 60 -16.06 4.65 10.67
N GLY A 61 -15.95 4.12 9.44
CA GLY A 61 -16.98 3.28 8.85
C GLY A 61 -16.58 2.64 7.53
N GLU A 62 -17.50 2.58 6.57
CA GLU A 62 -17.25 1.98 5.27
C GLU A 62 -16.25 2.81 4.45
N TYR A 63 -15.49 2.12 3.62
CA TYR A 63 -14.49 2.76 2.79
C TYR A 63 -14.25 1.99 1.50
N ILE A 64 -13.67 2.71 0.54
CA ILE A 64 -13.15 2.19 -0.72
C ILE A 64 -11.67 2.54 -0.76
N ALA A 65 -10.83 1.56 -1.09
CA ALA A 65 -9.42 1.78 -1.35
C ALA A 65 -9.09 1.39 -2.80
N SER A 66 -8.34 2.25 -3.48
CA SER A 66 -7.87 2.01 -4.84
C SER A 66 -6.45 2.54 -5.03
N MET A 67 -5.74 2.02 -6.03
CA MET A 67 -4.42 2.52 -6.39
C MET A 67 -4.50 3.23 -7.75
N ARG A 68 -3.86 4.39 -7.83
CA ARG A 68 -3.61 5.09 -9.09
C ARG A 68 -2.39 4.49 -9.75
N GLU A 69 -2.51 4.19 -11.04
CA GLU A 69 -1.39 3.68 -11.84
C GLU A 69 -0.59 4.78 -12.54
N ASP A 70 -1.23 5.93 -12.80
CA ASP A 70 -0.62 7.09 -13.45
C ASP A 70 0.32 7.85 -12.50
N VAL A 71 -0.02 7.84 -11.21
CA VAL A 71 0.84 8.27 -10.11
C VAL A 71 0.78 7.18 -9.06
N PRO A 72 1.91 6.63 -8.57
CA PRO A 72 1.92 5.50 -7.64
C PRO A 72 1.40 5.97 -6.27
N GLU A 73 0.08 5.97 -6.13
CA GLU A 73 -0.64 6.52 -5.01
C GLU A 73 -1.77 5.58 -4.60
N VAL A 74 -1.95 5.36 -3.31
CA VAL A 74 -3.16 4.71 -2.79
C VAL A 74 -4.12 5.81 -2.36
N VAL A 75 -5.36 5.71 -2.83
CA VAL A 75 -6.46 6.60 -2.48
C VAL A 75 -7.48 5.81 -1.68
N VAL A 76 -7.82 6.33 -0.51
CA VAL A 76 -8.86 5.80 0.37
C VAL A 76 -9.96 6.84 0.51
N MET A 77 -11.19 6.43 0.22
CA MET A 77 -12.40 7.22 0.41
C MET A 77 -13.22 6.57 1.51
N ALA A 78 -13.57 7.32 2.56
CA ALA A 78 -14.21 6.76 3.74
C ALA A 78 -15.40 7.61 4.22
N ASN A 79 -16.41 6.94 4.77
CA ASN A 79 -17.48 7.60 5.53
C ASN A 79 -17.11 7.67 7.04
N PRO A 80 -17.78 8.52 7.84
CA PRO A 80 -18.79 9.53 7.49
C PRO A 80 -18.20 10.83 6.92
N GLY A 81 -18.99 11.54 6.11
CA GLY A 81 -18.63 12.87 5.60
C GLY A 81 -17.68 12.90 4.40
N LEU A 82 -17.44 11.74 3.75
CA LEU A 82 -16.54 11.55 2.61
C LEU A 82 -15.15 12.15 2.86
N GLN A 83 -14.33 11.39 3.57
CA GLN A 83 -12.91 11.67 3.75
C GLN A 83 -12.15 11.07 2.59
N VAL A 84 -11.26 11.85 1.96
CA VAL A 84 -10.38 11.38 0.89
C VAL A 84 -8.94 11.51 1.35
N ASN A 85 -8.28 10.38 1.52
CA ASN A 85 -6.87 10.30 1.90
C ASN A 85 -6.08 9.71 0.74
N SER A 86 -5.03 10.40 0.31
CA SER A 86 -4.09 9.90 -0.70
C SER A 86 -2.69 9.80 -0.12
N PHE A 87 -1.99 8.73 -0.47
CA PHE A 87 -0.64 8.46 0.01
C PHE A 87 0.26 8.14 -1.17
N ARG A 88 1.27 8.98 -1.36
CA ARG A 88 2.26 8.77 -2.40
C ARG A 88 3.22 7.66 -2.00
N LEU A 89 3.32 6.67 -2.87
CA LEU A 89 4.23 5.56 -2.70
C LEU A 89 5.61 6.06 -3.11
N VAL A 90 6.56 6.05 -2.17
CA VAL A 90 7.96 6.25 -2.51
C VAL A 90 8.41 5.03 -3.30
N ILE A 91 8.48 5.20 -4.62
CA ILE A 91 9.20 4.28 -5.49
C ILE A 91 10.67 4.65 -5.38
N ASP A 92 11.44 3.85 -4.65
CA ASP A 92 12.89 3.92 -4.78
C ASP A 92 13.23 3.38 -6.17
N VAL A 93 13.46 4.30 -7.11
CA VAL A 93 14.07 3.97 -8.39
C VAL A 93 15.55 3.80 -8.08
N MET A 94 16.10 2.59 -8.26
CA MET A 94 17.54 2.43 -8.29
C MET A 94 18.08 3.30 -9.42
N SER A 95 18.82 4.35 -9.07
CA SER A 95 19.72 5.01 -9.99
C SER A 95 20.75 3.96 -10.45
N LEU A 96 20.73 3.64 -11.74
CA LEU A 96 21.83 2.96 -12.40
C LEU A 96 22.90 4.03 -12.64
N ASP A 97 23.92 4.06 -11.78
CA ASP A 97 25.22 4.68 -12.09
C ASP A 97 26.10 3.66 -12.84
#